data_AF-A0A354FGH7-F1
#
_entry.id   AF-A0A354FGH7-F1
#
_cell.length_a   1.000
_cell.length_b   1.000
_cell.length_c   1.000
_cell.angle_alpha   90.00
_cell.angle_beta   90.00
_cell.angle_gamma   90.00
#
_symmetry.space_group_name_H-M   'P 1'
#
loop_
_entity.id
_entity.type
_entity.pdbx_description
1 polymer ?
#
loop_
_entity_poly.entity_id
_entity_poly.type
_entity_poly.pdbx_seq_one_letter_code
_entity_poly.pdbx_strand_id
1 'polypeptide(L)'
;MTATAKAKGVLLFQEEVVRAPVSGELEPLAAEGTRLSIDTVVGHIKPLTGPDGSAGSVELKSPSAGIVCYSLDGWEGVYDRLSWQHTDPVLIFNNITEETKETKPQKEVLDKGEPIFKVIDNLENPYIIIQFAAGYASHVKEGARLQLTWGKDQGGRGKVISLIDK
;
A
#
# COMPACT_ATOMS: atom_id res chain seq x y z
N MET A 1 14.75 17.05 -28.32
CA MET A 1 14.58 17.85 -27.09
C MET A 1 13.85 17.00 -26.07
N THR A 2 14.37 16.88 -24.86
CA THR A 2 13.68 16.17 -23.76
C THR A 2 12.80 17.19 -23.03
N ALA A 3 11.48 17.00 -23.06
CA ALA A 3 10.56 17.83 -22.28
C ALA A 3 10.45 17.27 -20.86
N THR A 4 10.52 18.15 -19.85
CA THR A 4 10.38 17.80 -18.44
C THR A 4 9.24 18.60 -17.83
N ALA A 5 8.44 17.97 -16.97
CA ALA A 5 7.38 18.63 -16.24
C ALA A 5 7.29 18.10 -14.82
N LYS A 6 6.84 18.97 -13.91
CA LYS A 6 6.53 18.61 -12.53
C LYS A 6 5.08 18.19 -12.44
N ALA A 7 4.83 17.13 -11.68
CA ALA A 7 3.50 16.58 -11.44
C ALA A 7 3.44 15.94 -10.05
N LYS A 8 2.23 15.77 -9.53
CA LYS A 8 2.01 14.93 -8.34
C LYS A 8 1.99 13.47 -8.78
N GLY A 9 2.56 12.59 -7.96
CA GLY A 9 2.61 11.16 -8.22
C GLY A 9 2.16 10.36 -7.01
N VAL A 10 1.34 9.33 -7.24
CA VAL A 10 0.95 8.35 -6.22
C VAL A 10 1.41 6.98 -6.70
N LEU A 11 2.12 6.28 -5.83
CA LEU A 11 2.64 4.94 -6.10
C LEU A 11 1.63 3.92 -5.56
N LEU A 12 1.17 3.06 -6.46
CA LEU A 12 0.25 1.96 -6.14
C LEU A 12 1.02 0.66 -6.21
N PHE A 13 1.20 0.04 -5.04
CA PHE A 13 1.75 -1.29 -4.94
C PHE A 13 0.65 -2.33 -5.00
N GLN A 14 1.00 -3.55 -5.43
CA GLN A 14 0.15 -4.70 -5.18
C GLN A 14 0.38 -5.10 -3.72
N GLU A 15 -0.68 -5.03 -2.91
CA GLU A 15 -0.61 -5.32 -1.48
C GLU A 15 -1.76 -6.22 -1.05
N GLU A 16 -1.49 -7.09 -0.07
CA GLU A 16 -2.49 -7.92 0.58
C GLU A 16 -2.56 -7.59 2.07
N VAL A 17 -3.77 -7.30 2.55
CA VAL A 17 -4.01 -6.77 3.89
C VAL A 17 -4.38 -7.91 4.82
N VAL A 18 -3.58 -8.13 5.85
CA VAL A 18 -3.90 -9.09 6.91
C VAL A 18 -4.68 -8.38 8.00
N ARG A 19 -5.86 -8.92 8.31
CA ARG A 19 -6.81 -8.37 9.29
C ARG A 19 -6.90 -9.25 10.52
N ALA A 20 -7.22 -8.64 11.65
CA ALA A 20 -7.34 -9.34 12.93
C ALA A 20 -8.45 -10.40 12.88
N PRO A 21 -8.13 -11.70 13.05
CA PRO A 21 -9.15 -12.75 13.03
C PRO A 21 -10.03 -12.74 14.29
N VAL A 22 -9.52 -12.17 15.38
CA VAL A 22 -10.13 -12.05 16.71
C VAL A 22 -9.72 -10.70 17.31
N SER A 23 -10.47 -10.19 18.30
CA SER A 23 -10.02 -9.04 19.10
C SER A 23 -8.96 -9.48 20.11
N GLY A 24 -7.87 -8.73 20.25
CA GLY A 24 -6.72 -9.18 21.03
C GLY A 24 -5.51 -8.25 20.99
N GLU A 25 -4.49 -8.61 21.76
CA GLU A 25 -3.19 -7.96 21.77
C GLU A 25 -2.29 -8.56 20.70
N LEU A 26 -1.64 -7.70 19.91
CA LEU A 26 -0.70 -8.12 18.87
C LEU A 26 0.71 -8.29 19.43
N GLU A 27 1.34 -9.42 19.10
CA GLU A 27 2.76 -9.67 19.30
C GLU A 27 3.42 -9.88 17.93
N PRO A 28 4.03 -8.84 17.32
CA PRO A 28 4.71 -8.97 16.03
C PRO A 28 6.02 -9.75 16.19
N LEU A 29 6.30 -10.66 15.26
CA LEU A 29 7.54 -11.45 15.21
C LEU A 29 8.46 -11.03 14.05
N ALA A 30 7.88 -10.57 12.94
CA ALA A 30 8.65 -10.02 11.82
C ALA A 30 8.85 -8.51 12.00
N ALA A 31 10.06 -8.03 11.69
CA ALA A 31 10.33 -6.59 11.67
C ALA A 31 9.79 -5.94 10.38
N GLU A 32 9.41 -4.65 10.44
CA GLU A 32 9.08 -3.84 9.27
C GLU A 32 10.10 -4.01 8.14
N GLY A 33 9.64 -4.19 6.91
CA GLY A 33 10.52 -4.33 5.74
C GLY A 33 11.12 -5.74 5.57
N THR A 34 10.82 -6.69 6.44
CA THR A 34 11.25 -8.09 6.29
C THR A 34 10.62 -8.74 5.07
N ARG A 35 11.43 -9.47 4.30
CA ARG A 35 10.93 -10.30 3.19
C ARG A 35 10.32 -11.59 3.71
N LEU A 36 9.08 -11.85 3.34
CA LEU A 36 8.30 -13.01 3.76
C LEU A 36 8.10 -13.99 2.60
N SER A 37 8.04 -15.27 2.93
CA SER A 37 7.46 -16.31 2.06
C SER A 37 6.00 -16.53 2.44
N ILE A 38 5.21 -17.15 1.55
CA ILE A 38 3.85 -17.60 1.89
C ILE A 38 3.85 -18.44 3.18
N ASP A 39 2.81 -18.29 3.98
CA ASP A 39 2.60 -18.98 5.27
C ASP A 39 3.64 -18.69 6.37
N THR A 40 4.60 -17.78 6.13
CA THR A 40 5.51 -17.33 7.19
C THR A 40 4.72 -16.70 8.32
N VAL A 41 4.97 -17.12 9.57
CA VAL A 41 4.36 -16.52 10.75
C VAL A 41 4.96 -15.12 10.96
N VAL A 42 4.10 -14.11 10.90
CA VAL A 42 4.47 -12.69 10.99
C VAL A 42 4.26 -12.16 12.40
N GLY A 43 3.35 -12.77 13.15
CA GLY A 43 3.05 -12.42 14.53
C GLY A 43 1.98 -13.32 15.14
N HIS A 44 1.62 -13.02 16.38
CA HIS A 44 0.54 -13.67 17.11
C HIS A 44 -0.48 -12.64 17.59
N ILE A 45 -1.74 -13.04 17.69
CA ILE A 45 -2.74 -12.28 18.44
C ILE A 45 -3.19 -13.08 19.66
N LYS A 46 -3.11 -12.47 20.84
CA LYS A 46 -3.60 -13.02 22.10
C LYS A 46 -5.04 -12.53 22.32
N PRO A 47 -6.06 -13.41 22.24
CA PRO A 47 -7.45 -12.99 22.41
C PRO A 47 -7.71 -12.41 23.79
N LEU A 48 -8.51 -11.33 23.89
CA LEU A 48 -8.89 -10.74 25.18
C LEU A 48 -9.77 -11.67 26.03
N THR A 49 -10.57 -12.51 25.37
CA THR A 49 -11.42 -13.54 25.98
C THR A 49 -11.18 -14.86 25.25
N GLY A 50 -10.43 -15.77 25.87
CA GLY A 50 -10.34 -17.14 25.40
C GLY A 50 -11.72 -17.82 25.54
N PRO A 51 -12.15 -18.69 24.61
CA PRO A 51 -13.41 -19.42 24.73
C PRO A 51 -13.53 -20.19 26.06
N ASP A 52 -12.39 -20.62 26.62
CA ASP A 52 -12.31 -21.49 27.79
C ASP A 52 -11.33 -20.99 28.89
N GLY A 53 -10.88 -19.73 28.82
CA GLY A 53 -9.84 -19.20 29.70
C GLY A 53 -8.41 -19.72 29.41
N SER A 54 -8.20 -20.39 28.27
CA SER A 54 -6.89 -20.82 27.78
C SER A 54 -6.18 -19.70 27.01
N ALA A 55 -4.89 -19.52 27.28
CA ALA A 55 -4.00 -18.54 26.67
C ALA A 55 -3.56 -18.93 25.25
N GLY A 56 -4.51 -19.35 24.40
CA GLY A 56 -4.21 -19.70 23.01
C GLY A 56 -3.90 -18.46 22.18
N SER A 57 -2.71 -18.40 21.58
CA SER A 57 -2.38 -17.38 20.58
C SER A 57 -2.82 -17.83 19.18
N VAL A 58 -3.33 -16.92 18.37
CA VAL A 58 -3.61 -17.19 16.95
C VAL A 58 -2.45 -16.69 16.10
N GLU A 59 -1.90 -17.56 15.26
CA GLU A 59 -0.86 -17.21 14.28
C GLU A 59 -1.42 -16.31 13.19
N LEU A 60 -0.71 -15.22 12.91
CA LEU A 60 -0.92 -14.36 11.75
C LEU A 60 0.13 -14.74 10.70
N LYS A 61 -0.33 -15.24 9.56
CA LYS A 61 0.55 -15.74 8.49
C LYS A 61 0.53 -14.80 7.29
N SER A 62 1.64 -14.80 6.55
CA SER A 62 1.75 -14.10 5.28
C SER A 62 0.87 -14.80 4.23
N PRO A 63 -0.13 -14.12 3.62
CA PRO A 63 -0.96 -14.72 2.59
C PRO A 63 -0.20 -14.93 1.26
N SER A 64 0.88 -14.18 1.06
CA SER A 64 1.72 -14.23 -0.13
C SER A 64 3.18 -13.96 0.19
N ALA A 65 4.05 -14.08 -0.81
CA ALA A 65 5.45 -13.67 -0.69
C ALA A 65 5.58 -12.17 -0.97
N GLY A 66 6.40 -11.47 -0.19
CA GLY A 66 6.53 -10.01 -0.32
C GLY A 66 7.30 -9.39 0.82
N ILE A 67 7.03 -8.11 1.10
CA ILE A 67 7.63 -7.33 2.17
C ILE A 67 6.56 -6.98 3.19
N VAL A 68 6.78 -7.27 4.47
CA VAL A 68 5.87 -6.86 5.54
C VAL A 68 5.91 -5.35 5.75
N CYS A 69 4.74 -4.75 5.86
CA CYS A 69 4.54 -3.34 6.15
C CYS A 69 3.44 -3.15 7.20
N TYR A 70 3.80 -2.60 8.35
CA TYR A 70 2.91 -2.18 9.43
C TYR A 70 2.44 -0.74 9.24
N SER A 71 2.90 -0.06 8.19
CA SER A 71 2.49 1.30 7.88
C SER A 71 1.13 1.31 7.18
N LEU A 72 0.08 1.49 7.98
CA LEU A 72 -1.31 1.52 7.51
C LEU A 72 -1.78 2.96 7.31
N ASP A 73 -2.16 3.32 6.09
CA ASP A 73 -2.54 4.69 5.68
C ASP A 73 -4.06 4.88 5.52
N GLY A 74 -4.85 3.82 5.72
CA GLY A 74 -6.29 3.83 5.59
C GLY A 74 -6.79 3.58 4.15
N TRP A 75 -5.89 3.40 3.19
CA TRP A 75 -6.21 3.05 1.79
C TRP A 75 -6.02 1.57 1.48
N GLU A 76 -5.70 0.77 2.50
CA GLU A 76 -5.49 -0.66 2.40
C GLU A 76 -6.64 -1.39 1.68
N GLY A 77 -6.33 -1.95 0.51
CA GLY A 77 -7.29 -2.70 -0.30
C GLY A 77 -8.39 -1.85 -0.95
N VAL A 78 -8.29 -0.52 -0.92
CA VAL A 78 -9.22 0.38 -1.61
C VAL A 78 -8.78 0.61 -3.07
N TYR A 79 -7.48 0.82 -3.27
CA TYR A 79 -6.87 1.01 -4.59
C TYR A 79 -5.83 -0.07 -4.86
N ASP A 80 -6.19 -1.02 -5.71
CA ASP A 80 -5.28 -2.05 -6.21
C ASP A 80 -5.12 -1.93 -7.73
N ARG A 81 -4.26 -2.78 -8.30
CA ARG A 81 -3.98 -2.79 -9.75
C ARG A 81 -5.20 -3.14 -10.61
N LEU A 82 -6.25 -3.72 -10.04
CA LEU A 82 -7.47 -4.13 -10.74
C LEU A 82 -8.56 -3.06 -10.64
N SER A 83 -8.65 -2.34 -9.51
CA SER A 83 -9.74 -1.40 -9.22
C SER A 83 -9.52 0.02 -9.73
N TRP A 84 -8.27 0.43 -9.99
CA TRP A 84 -7.96 1.82 -10.38
C TRP A 84 -8.64 2.26 -11.68
N GLN A 85 -8.93 1.35 -12.62
CA GLN A 85 -9.63 1.69 -13.87
C GLN A 85 -11.09 2.05 -13.64
N HIS A 86 -11.67 1.59 -12.54
CA HIS A 86 -13.08 1.79 -12.19
C HIS A 86 -13.29 2.92 -11.20
N THR A 87 -12.21 3.56 -10.75
CA THR A 87 -12.26 4.61 -9.74
C THR A 87 -11.72 5.92 -10.32
N ASP A 88 -12.36 7.04 -9.98
CA ASP A 88 -11.91 8.36 -10.41
C ASP A 88 -10.57 8.71 -9.76
N PRO A 89 -9.46 8.81 -10.52
CA PRO A 89 -8.14 9.08 -9.96
C PRO A 89 -8.06 10.44 -9.26
N VAL A 90 -8.98 11.38 -9.56
CA VAL A 90 -9.05 12.66 -8.86
C VAL A 90 -9.31 12.48 -7.37
N LEU A 91 -10.09 11.46 -6.99
CA LEU A 91 -10.37 11.15 -5.58
C LEU A 91 -9.08 10.80 -4.82
N ILE A 92 -8.14 10.13 -5.47
CA ILE A 92 -6.85 9.78 -4.88
C ILE A 92 -6.11 11.05 -4.46
N PHE A 93 -5.98 12.02 -5.37
CA PHE A 93 -5.23 13.26 -5.10
C PHE A 93 -5.97 14.24 -4.19
N ASN A 94 -7.29 14.14 -4.08
CA ASN A 94 -8.07 14.93 -3.14
C ASN A 94 -7.96 14.40 -1.71
N ASN A 95 -7.80 13.08 -1.54
CA ASN A 95 -7.81 12.46 -0.22
C ASN A 95 -6.42 12.09 0.32
N ILE A 96 -5.40 11.94 -0.55
CA ILE A 96 -3.99 11.84 -0.12
C ILE A 96 -3.51 13.24 0.22
N THR A 97 -3.53 13.57 1.52
CA THR A 97 -2.92 14.79 2.06
C THR A 97 -1.51 14.48 2.54
N GLU A 98 -0.63 15.48 2.66
CA GLU A 98 0.70 15.23 3.25
C GLU A 98 0.62 14.73 4.71
N GLU A 99 -0.51 14.97 5.38
CA GLU A 99 -0.84 14.50 6.73
C GLU A 99 -1.20 13.01 6.78
N THR A 100 -1.52 12.37 5.65
CA THR A 100 -1.76 10.90 5.60
C THR A 100 -0.48 10.09 5.83
N LYS A 101 0.68 10.75 5.95
CA LYS A 101 1.97 10.13 6.26
C LYS A 101 2.15 9.77 7.73
N GLU A 102 1.27 10.22 8.62
CA GLU A 102 1.32 9.77 10.01
C GLU A 102 0.78 8.34 10.09
N THR A 103 1.71 7.40 9.99
CA THR A 103 1.52 6.03 10.44
C THR A 103 0.92 6.07 11.83
N LYS A 104 -0.35 5.66 11.96
CA LYS A 104 -0.95 5.57 13.28
C LYS A 104 -0.15 4.53 14.06
N PRO A 105 0.33 4.85 15.28
CA PRO A 105 0.93 3.83 16.12
C PRO A 105 -0.07 2.70 16.28
N GLN A 106 0.40 1.48 16.05
CA GLN A 106 -0.44 0.31 16.16
C GLN A 106 -1.03 0.25 17.57
N LYS A 107 -2.36 0.13 17.66
CA LYS A 107 -3.04 0.01 18.94
C LYS A 107 -2.49 -1.22 19.68
N GLU A 108 -2.34 -1.11 21.00
CA GLU A 108 -1.97 -2.24 21.85
C GLU A 108 -3.01 -3.37 21.78
N VAL A 109 -4.29 -2.98 21.63
CA VAL A 109 -5.43 -3.90 21.49
C VAL A 109 -6.16 -3.61 20.17
N LEU A 110 -6.32 -4.65 19.37
CA LEU A 110 -6.99 -4.61 18.06
C LEU A 110 -8.37 -5.23 18.14
N ASP A 111 -9.31 -4.65 17.39
CA ASP A 111 -10.63 -5.25 17.20
C ASP A 111 -10.63 -6.24 16.02
N LYS A 112 -11.47 -7.28 16.10
CA LYS A 112 -11.67 -8.22 14.99
C LYS A 112 -12.01 -7.48 13.69
N GLY A 113 -11.28 -7.79 12.63
CA GLY A 113 -11.42 -7.21 11.30
C GLY A 113 -10.58 -5.95 11.05
N GLU A 114 -9.97 -5.37 12.10
CA GLU A 114 -9.04 -4.26 11.92
C GLU A 114 -7.80 -4.71 11.12
N PRO A 115 -7.28 -3.88 10.22
CA PRO A 115 -6.03 -4.17 9.52
C PRO A 115 -4.86 -4.19 10.50
N ILE A 116 -3.97 -5.18 10.37
CA ILE A 116 -2.81 -5.36 11.24
C ILE A 116 -1.53 -4.97 10.53
N PHE A 117 -1.34 -5.53 9.33
CA PHE A 117 -0.21 -5.25 8.45
C PHE A 117 -0.64 -5.56 7.02
N LYS A 118 0.16 -5.11 6.07
CA LYS A 118 0.05 -5.46 4.66
C LYS A 118 1.32 -6.14 4.18
N VAL A 119 1.19 -7.02 3.21
CA VAL A 119 2.30 -7.65 2.50
C VAL A 119 2.36 -7.00 1.12
N ILE A 120 3.45 -6.29 0.86
CA ILE A 120 3.71 -5.63 -0.41
C ILE A 120 4.39 -6.61 -1.35
N ASP A 121 3.77 -6.93 -2.48
CA ASP A 121 4.42 -7.69 -3.54
C ASP A 121 5.52 -6.82 -4.17
N ASN A 122 6.76 -7.26 -4.01
CA ASN A 122 7.94 -6.55 -4.49
C ASN A 122 8.52 -7.15 -5.80
N LEU A 123 7.84 -8.14 -6.39
CA LEU A 123 8.19 -8.75 -7.67
C LEU A 123 7.39 -8.13 -8.81
N GLU A 124 6.17 -7.66 -8.54
CA GLU A 124 5.38 -6.92 -9.52
C GLU A 124 5.84 -5.46 -9.66
N ASN A 125 5.75 -4.93 -10.89
CA ASN A 125 6.03 -3.51 -11.12
C ASN A 125 4.86 -2.68 -10.57
N PRO A 126 5.13 -1.70 -9.67
CA PRO A 126 4.08 -0.83 -9.15
C PRO A 126 3.53 0.08 -10.25
N TYR A 127 2.30 0.54 -10.05
CA TYR A 127 1.70 1.55 -10.91
C TYR A 127 1.94 2.94 -10.32
N ILE A 128 2.05 3.94 -11.19
CA ILE A 128 2.16 5.34 -10.77
C ILE A 128 1.04 6.10 -11.44
N ILE A 129 0.19 6.72 -10.64
CA ILE A 129 -0.79 7.68 -11.13
C ILE A 129 -0.15 9.06 -11.04
N ILE A 130 -0.17 9.79 -12.16
CA ILE A 130 0.45 11.10 -12.29
C ILE A 130 -0.64 12.13 -12.58
N GLN A 131 -0.71 13.18 -11.76
CA GLN A 131 -1.58 14.33 -11.98
C GLN A 131 -0.74 15.56 -12.32
N PHE A 132 -0.92 16.06 -13.53
CA PHE A 132 -0.37 17.34 -13.95
C PHE A 132 -1.22 18.50 -13.41
N ALA A 133 -0.61 19.68 -13.31
CA ALA A 133 -1.33 20.90 -12.95
C ALA A 133 -2.40 21.22 -14.00
N ALA A 134 -3.52 21.82 -13.56
CA ALA A 134 -4.59 22.24 -14.46
C ALA A 134 -4.05 23.13 -15.59
N GLY A 135 -4.50 22.87 -16.83
CA GLY A 135 -4.05 23.59 -18.02
C GLY A 135 -2.72 23.11 -18.60
N TYR A 136 -2.05 22.13 -18.00
CA TYR A 136 -0.86 21.52 -18.59
C TYR A 136 -1.25 20.59 -19.74
N ALA A 137 -0.97 21.01 -20.97
CA ALA A 137 -1.11 20.16 -22.15
C ALA A 137 0.07 19.19 -22.23
N SER A 138 -0.11 17.98 -21.68
CA SER A 138 0.89 16.94 -21.82
C SER A 138 0.94 16.45 -23.27
N HIS A 139 2.14 16.37 -23.86
CA HIS A 139 2.35 15.69 -25.15
C HIS A 139 2.57 14.18 -24.97
N VAL A 140 2.19 13.65 -23.80
CA VAL A 140 2.35 12.25 -23.44
C VAL A 140 1.30 11.43 -24.18
N LYS A 141 1.67 10.23 -24.63
CA LYS A 141 0.78 9.29 -25.31
C LYS A 141 0.83 7.95 -24.60
N GLU A 142 -0.24 7.17 -24.69
CA GLU A 142 -0.21 5.77 -24.29
C GLU A 142 0.92 5.02 -25.00
N GLY A 143 1.58 4.14 -24.26
CA GLY A 143 2.77 3.43 -24.73
C GLY A 143 4.08 4.22 -24.67
N ALA A 144 4.04 5.54 -24.43
CA ALA A 144 5.26 6.34 -24.28
C ALA A 144 6.07 5.89 -23.07
N ARG A 145 7.39 6.02 -23.18
CA ARG A 145 8.33 5.76 -22.08
C ARG A 145 8.69 7.08 -21.40
N LEU A 146 8.54 7.11 -20.08
CA LEU A 146 8.86 8.26 -19.25
C LEU A 146 10.07 7.95 -18.38
N GLN A 147 10.96 8.93 -18.22
CA GLN A 147 11.89 8.97 -17.10
C GLN A 147 11.20 9.72 -15.96
N LEU A 148 11.22 9.10 -14.79
CA LEU A 148 10.61 9.63 -13.58
C LEU A 148 11.74 9.94 -12.60
N THR A 149 11.66 11.07 -11.93
CA THR A 149 12.60 11.49 -10.90
C THR A 149 11.81 12.00 -9.70
N TRP A 150 12.16 11.55 -8.50
CA TRP A 150 11.53 11.98 -7.25
C TRP A 150 12.58 12.10 -6.14
N GLY A 151 12.31 12.93 -5.14
CA GLY A 151 13.31 13.25 -4.11
C GLY A 151 14.56 13.93 -4.67
N LYS A 152 15.70 13.76 -3.99
CA LYS A 152 16.99 14.36 -4.41
C LYS A 152 17.70 13.54 -5.49
N ASP A 153 17.69 12.21 -5.40
CA ASP A 153 18.47 11.31 -6.27
C ASP A 153 17.75 10.02 -6.66
N GLN A 154 16.43 9.93 -6.46
CA GLN A 154 15.67 8.73 -6.83
C GLN A 154 15.02 8.91 -8.20
N GLY A 155 14.90 7.80 -8.93
CA GLY A 155 14.29 7.82 -10.23
C GLY A 155 13.97 6.43 -10.75
N GLY A 156 13.25 6.42 -11.87
CA GLY A 156 12.76 5.20 -12.48
C GLY A 156 12.35 5.43 -13.93
N ARG A 157 11.91 4.36 -14.56
CA ARG A 157 11.35 4.40 -15.91
C ARG A 157 9.95 3.81 -15.88
N GLY A 158 9.01 4.51 -16.50
CA GLY A 158 7.63 4.06 -16.63
C GLY A 158 7.23 3.92 -18.09
N LYS A 159 6.20 3.11 -18.34
CA LYS A 159 5.45 3.10 -19.59
C LYS A 159 4.06 3.65 -19.28
N VAL A 160 3.59 4.58 -20.11
CA VAL A 160 2.22 5.10 -19.99
C VAL A 160 1.26 4.00 -20.40
N ILE A 161 0.44 3.55 -19.45
CA ILE A 161 -0.54 2.47 -19.69
C ILE A 161 -1.92 3.01 -20.06
N SER A 162 -2.27 4.22 -19.59
CA SER A 162 -3.53 4.88 -19.91
C SER A 162 -3.39 6.39 -19.72
N LEU A 163 -4.17 7.15 -20.48
CA LEU A 163 -4.41 8.58 -20.26
C LEU A 163 -5.86 8.79 -19.82
N ILE A 164 -6.04 9.61 -18.79
CA ILE A 164 -7.37 9.93 -18.25
C ILE A 164 -7.57 11.43 -18.50
N ASP A 165 -8.17 11.73 -19.65
CA ASP A 165 -8.54 13.09 -20.02
C ASP A 165 -9.90 13.43 -19.38
N LYS A 166 -9.96 14.54 -18.66
CA LYS A 166 -11.20 15.14 -18.16
C LYS A 166 -11.33 16.55 -18.72
#